data_AF-A0A8J6VGR8-F1
#
_entry.id   AF-A0A8J6VGR8-F1
#
_cell.length_a   1.000
_cell.length_b   1.000
_cell.length_c   1.000
_cell.angle_alpha   90.00
_cell.angle_beta   90.00
_cell.angle_gamma   90.00
#
_symmetry.space_group_name_H-M   'P 1'
#
loop_
_entity.id
_entity.type
_entity.pdbx_description
1 polymer ?
#
loop_
_entity_poly.entity_id
_entity_poly.type
_entity_poly.pdbx_seq_one_letter_code
_entity_poly.pdbx_strand_id
1 'polypeptide(L)'
;MQLSEIKTLIQRIESLLESLQQRKSDTTYFYENYDDGSSVTWRFANAPSPQKILDEVQTTAVWLWSLKDYLKERLKAINKNSNEVESYVNSCHHLPILADIANRAKHGNLIKSRSGKFAEIEECIMSMNSCILKAVNDQDANVDLLIDNPESISYEIPIHDQNGNYLCDALILLEKSFDEWKDFIKQQPHIRAVL
;
A
#
# COMPACT_ATOMS: atom_id res chain seq x y z
N MET A 1 -25.01 7.71 1.96
CA MET A 1 -24.03 7.39 0.92
C MET A 1 -24.64 7.33 -0.48
N GLN A 2 -24.12 8.12 -1.40
CA GLN A 2 -24.44 8.02 -2.83
C GLN A 2 -23.53 6.98 -3.52
N LEU A 3 -24.03 6.28 -4.54
CA LEU A 3 -23.22 5.32 -5.32
C LEU A 3 -22.00 5.97 -5.98
N SER A 4 -22.09 7.26 -6.30
CA SER A 4 -21.01 8.07 -6.85
C SER A 4 -19.80 8.16 -5.91
N GLU A 5 -20.01 8.22 -4.60
CA GLU A 5 -18.94 8.29 -3.60
C GLU A 5 -18.14 6.98 -3.56
N ILE A 6 -18.84 5.84 -3.61
CA ILE A 6 -18.22 4.50 -3.68
C ILE A 6 -17.40 4.37 -4.96
N LYS A 7 -18.00 4.74 -6.11
CA LYS A 7 -17.32 4.69 -7.40
C LYS A 7 -16.06 5.56 -7.43
N THR A 8 -16.15 6.78 -6.88
CA THR A 8 -15.01 7.70 -6.79
C THR A 8 -13.89 7.11 -5.92
N LEU A 9 -14.23 6.46 -4.79
CA LEU A 9 -13.24 5.81 -3.93
C LEU A 9 -12.57 4.64 -4.64
N ILE A 10 -13.34 3.79 -5.34
CA ILE A 10 -12.81 2.68 -6.15
C ILE A 10 -11.82 3.18 -7.20
N GLN A 11 -12.19 4.20 -7.98
CA GLN A 11 -11.31 4.78 -9.00
C GLN A 11 -10.02 5.37 -8.41
N ARG A 12 -10.09 5.98 -7.21
CA ARG A 12 -8.91 6.48 -6.51
C ARG A 12 -7.98 5.35 -6.08
N ILE A 13 -8.55 4.26 -5.57
CA ILE A 13 -7.81 3.06 -5.17
C ILE A 13 -7.15 2.42 -6.38
N GLU A 14 -7.87 2.24 -7.49
CA GLU A 14 -7.34 1.70 -8.74
C GLU A 14 -6.16 2.52 -9.26
N SER A 15 -6.33 3.85 -9.36
CA SER A 15 -5.28 4.76 -9.82
C SER A 15 -4.02 4.70 -8.94
N LEU A 16 -4.19 4.56 -7.62
CA LEU A 16 -3.08 4.47 -6.68
C LEU A 16 -2.37 3.11 -6.73
N LEU A 17 -3.13 2.01 -6.88
CA LEU A 17 -2.56 0.69 -7.12
C LEU A 17 -1.78 0.63 -8.43
N GLU A 18 -2.35 1.21 -9.50
CA GLU A 18 -1.67 1.34 -10.79
C GLU A 18 -0.40 2.18 -10.66
N SER A 19 -0.40 3.28 -9.89
CA SER A 19 0.82 4.07 -9.69
C SER A 19 1.89 3.34 -8.90
N LEU A 20 1.50 2.55 -7.88
CA LEU A 20 2.41 1.68 -7.13
C LEU A 20 3.05 0.62 -8.04
N GLN A 21 2.30 0.11 -9.02
CA GLN A 21 2.79 -0.86 -10.01
C GLN A 21 3.66 -0.20 -11.10
N GLN A 22 3.27 0.98 -11.58
CA GLN A 22 3.96 1.70 -12.66
C GLN A 22 5.21 2.45 -12.20
N ARG A 23 5.45 2.55 -10.88
CA ARG A 23 6.67 3.12 -10.27
C ARG A 23 7.05 4.47 -10.89
N LYS A 24 6.07 5.40 -10.97
CA LYS A 24 6.22 6.69 -11.66
C LYS A 24 7.50 7.40 -11.22
N SER A 25 8.20 7.99 -12.20
CA SER A 25 9.50 8.65 -12.01
C SER A 25 9.43 9.71 -10.90
N ASP A 26 10.19 9.50 -9.83
CA ASP A 26 10.44 10.49 -8.79
C ASP A 26 11.95 10.61 -8.54
N THR A 27 12.41 11.61 -7.80
CA THR A 27 13.81 11.71 -7.39
C THR A 27 13.93 11.41 -5.90
N THR A 28 14.73 10.40 -5.56
CA THR A 28 15.03 10.04 -4.18
C THR A 28 16.43 10.45 -3.79
N TYR A 29 16.60 10.86 -2.54
CA TYR A 29 17.90 11.19 -1.95
C TYR A 29 18.15 10.25 -0.76
N PHE A 30 19.34 9.68 -0.68
CA PHE A 30 19.84 8.98 0.50
C PHE A 30 21.05 9.73 1.04
N TYR A 31 21.17 9.80 2.35
CA TYR A 31 22.27 10.49 3.03
C TYR A 31 23.06 9.46 3.81
N GLU A 32 24.36 9.40 3.57
CA GLU A 32 25.29 8.55 4.27
C GLU A 32 26.31 9.42 5.00
N ASN A 33 26.51 9.18 6.29
CA ASN A 33 27.51 9.87 7.09
C ASN A 33 28.63 8.90 7.41
N TYR A 34 29.88 9.35 7.26
CA TYR A 34 31.07 8.56 7.53
C TYR A 34 31.70 8.97 8.88
N ASP A 35 32.50 8.08 9.45
CA ASP A 35 33.13 8.27 10.78
C ASP A 35 34.08 9.49 10.84
N ASP A 36 34.57 9.95 9.69
CA ASP A 36 35.41 11.15 9.57
C ASP A 36 34.60 12.47 9.56
N GLY A 37 33.27 12.38 9.69
CA GLY A 37 32.36 13.52 9.66
C GLY A 37 32.01 13.99 8.25
N SER A 38 32.51 13.33 7.20
CA SER A 38 32.03 13.56 5.84
C SER A 38 30.63 12.98 5.65
N SER A 39 29.90 13.54 4.70
CA SER A 39 28.59 13.04 4.30
C SER A 39 28.55 12.92 2.78
N VAL A 40 27.83 11.92 2.29
CA VAL A 40 27.53 11.75 0.87
C VAL A 40 26.02 11.74 0.70
N THR A 41 25.55 12.56 -0.23
CA THR A 41 24.16 12.51 -0.70
C THR A 41 24.11 11.73 -2.00
N TRP A 42 23.41 10.60 -1.98
CA TRP A 42 23.13 9.77 -3.14
C TRP A 42 21.78 10.18 -3.73
N ARG A 43 21.77 10.71 -4.94
CA ARG A 43 20.52 11.09 -5.63
C ARG A 43 20.16 10.03 -6.67
N PHE A 44 19.10 9.28 -6.43
CA PHE A 44 18.53 8.33 -7.39
C PHE A 44 17.41 9.02 -8.17
N ALA A 45 17.69 9.35 -9.43
CA ALA A 45 16.66 9.87 -10.32
C ALA A 45 15.78 8.74 -10.87
N ASN A 46 14.48 9.02 -11.02
CA ASN A 46 13.43 8.14 -11.55
C ASN A 46 13.01 6.97 -10.65
N ALA A 47 13.19 7.08 -9.33
CA ALA A 47 12.73 6.09 -8.35
C ALA A 47 12.08 6.78 -7.13
N PRO A 48 10.88 6.36 -6.69
CA PRO A 48 10.32 6.81 -5.42
C PRO A 48 11.11 6.25 -4.23
N SER A 49 11.11 6.97 -3.12
CA SER A 49 11.83 6.53 -1.93
C SER A 49 11.09 5.38 -1.26
N PRO A 50 11.79 4.48 -0.55
CA PRO A 50 11.14 3.43 0.23
C PRO A 50 10.06 3.98 1.19
N GLN A 51 10.34 5.13 1.82
CA GLN A 51 9.38 5.81 2.69
C GLN A 51 8.14 6.30 1.94
N LYS A 52 8.31 6.90 0.75
CA LYS A 52 7.17 7.34 -0.05
C LYS A 52 6.28 6.16 -0.47
N ILE A 53 6.90 5.06 -0.89
CA ILE A 53 6.18 3.82 -1.22
C ILE A 53 5.42 3.29 0.00
N LEU A 54 6.05 3.30 1.17
CA LEU A 54 5.42 2.90 2.42
C LEU A 54 4.20 3.77 2.77
N ASP A 55 4.32 5.10 2.63
CA ASP A 55 3.23 6.05 2.88
C ASP A 55 2.05 5.84 1.92
N GLU A 56 2.33 5.59 0.64
CA GLU A 56 1.33 5.26 -0.37
C GLU A 56 0.63 3.93 -0.07
N VAL A 57 1.37 2.90 0.36
CA VAL A 57 0.82 1.61 0.78
C VAL A 57 -0.11 1.75 2.00
N GLN A 58 0.32 2.49 3.02
CA GLN A 58 -0.50 2.73 4.21
C GLN A 58 -1.77 3.53 3.87
N THR A 59 -1.64 4.55 3.02
CA THR A 59 -2.77 5.35 2.54
C THR A 59 -3.76 4.48 1.77
N THR A 60 -3.28 3.63 0.86
CA THR A 60 -4.11 2.69 0.10
C THR A 60 -4.81 1.70 1.03
N ALA A 61 -4.10 1.16 2.04
CA ALA A 61 -4.67 0.24 3.01
C ALA A 61 -5.84 0.88 3.76
N VAL A 62 -5.66 2.14 4.18
CA VAL A 62 -6.70 2.92 4.85
C VAL A 62 -7.92 3.15 3.96
N TRP A 63 -7.72 3.49 2.68
CA TRP A 63 -8.82 3.70 1.74
C TRP A 63 -9.56 2.41 1.42
N LEU A 64 -8.84 1.31 1.14
CA LEU A 64 -9.42 -0.02 0.95
C LEU A 64 -10.21 -0.46 2.18
N TRP A 65 -9.69 -0.25 3.38
CA TRP A 65 -10.41 -0.61 4.59
C TRP A 65 -11.66 0.24 4.81
N SER A 66 -11.62 1.51 4.40
CA SER A 66 -12.76 2.41 4.50
C SER A 66 -13.91 2.01 3.57
N LEU A 67 -13.67 1.27 2.47
CA LEU A 67 -14.74 0.73 1.62
C LEU A 67 -15.78 -0.07 2.42
N LYS A 68 -15.35 -0.80 3.45
CA LYS A 68 -16.26 -1.56 4.34
C LYS A 68 -17.36 -0.66 4.91
N ASP A 69 -16.97 0.48 5.49
CA ASP A 69 -17.94 1.40 6.10
C ASP A 69 -18.84 1.99 5.02
N TYR A 70 -18.28 2.24 3.84
CA TYR A 70 -19.07 2.77 2.73
C TYR A 70 -20.14 1.80 2.23
N LEU A 71 -19.77 0.53 2.09
CA LEU A 71 -20.66 -0.55 1.69
C LEU A 71 -21.74 -0.79 2.75
N LYS A 72 -21.38 -0.77 4.04
CA LYS A 72 -22.35 -0.91 5.15
C LYS A 72 -23.39 0.18 5.13
N GLU A 73 -22.97 1.44 5.00
CA GLU A 73 -23.90 2.57 4.91
C GLU A 73 -24.80 2.47 3.70
N ARG A 74 -24.26 2.04 2.55
CA ARG A 74 -25.05 1.86 1.33
C ARG A 74 -26.10 0.77 1.50
N LEU A 75 -25.76 -0.39 2.08
CA LEU A 75 -26.72 -1.46 2.36
C LEU A 75 -27.83 -1.00 3.31
N LYS A 76 -27.48 -0.27 4.38
CA LYS A 76 -28.47 0.33 5.29
C LYS A 76 -29.43 1.26 4.56
N ALA A 77 -28.92 2.13 3.69
CA ALA A 77 -29.71 3.12 2.97
C ALA A 77 -30.76 2.51 2.02
N ILE A 78 -30.58 1.25 1.59
CA ILE A 78 -31.52 0.53 0.74
C ILE A 78 -32.26 -0.59 1.50
N ASN A 79 -32.30 -0.53 2.83
CA ASN A 79 -32.93 -1.52 3.71
C ASN A 79 -32.44 -2.96 3.50
N LYS A 80 -31.13 -3.13 3.25
CA LYS A 80 -30.44 -4.43 3.19
C LYS A 80 -29.60 -4.67 4.45
N ASN A 81 -29.26 -5.93 4.69
CA ASN A 81 -28.52 -6.33 5.88
C ASN A 81 -27.05 -5.90 5.79
N SER A 82 -26.67 -4.83 6.49
CA SER A 82 -25.28 -4.36 6.52
C SER A 82 -24.30 -5.33 7.20
N ASN A 83 -24.79 -6.31 7.97
CA ASN A 83 -23.92 -7.30 8.60
C ASN A 83 -23.32 -8.27 7.56
N GLU A 84 -23.88 -8.35 6.36
CA GLU A 84 -23.29 -9.13 5.26
C GLU A 84 -21.86 -8.68 4.94
N VAL A 85 -21.56 -7.37 5.05
CA VAL A 85 -20.19 -6.86 4.85
C VAL A 85 -19.24 -7.42 5.92
N GLU A 86 -19.66 -7.41 7.18
CA GLU A 86 -18.83 -7.89 8.29
C GLU A 86 -18.61 -9.40 8.21
N SER A 87 -19.65 -10.16 7.87
CA SER A 87 -19.56 -11.59 7.62
C SER A 87 -18.63 -11.90 6.46
N TYR A 88 -18.70 -11.11 5.37
CA TYR A 88 -17.82 -11.26 4.22
C TYR A 88 -16.36 -11.01 4.61
N VAL A 89 -16.06 -9.89 5.27
CA VAL A 89 -14.70 -9.59 5.77
C VAL A 89 -14.14 -10.74 6.59
N ASN A 90 -14.94 -11.32 7.49
CA ASN A 90 -14.49 -12.42 8.35
C ASN A 90 -14.31 -13.75 7.61
N SER A 91 -14.91 -13.91 6.43
CA SER A 91 -14.75 -15.08 5.57
C SER A 91 -13.54 -14.97 4.62
N CYS A 92 -13.03 -13.76 4.41
CA CYS A 92 -11.89 -13.46 3.55
C CYS A 92 -10.54 -13.74 4.23
N HIS A 93 -9.52 -14.02 3.42
CA HIS A 93 -8.17 -14.24 3.93
C HIS A 93 -7.43 -12.91 4.14
N HIS A 94 -7.55 -11.98 3.20
CA HIS A 94 -6.73 -10.77 3.16
C HIS A 94 -7.38 -9.60 3.90
N LEU A 95 -8.71 -9.42 3.80
CA LEU A 95 -9.41 -8.32 4.47
C LEU A 95 -9.17 -8.21 6.00
N PRO A 96 -9.09 -9.30 6.79
CA PRO A 96 -8.74 -9.19 8.20
C PRO A 96 -7.32 -8.68 8.46
N ILE A 97 -6.36 -9.06 7.60
CA ILE A 97 -4.97 -8.58 7.68
C ILE A 97 -4.92 -7.10 7.28
N LEU A 98 -5.59 -6.73 6.18
CA LEU A 98 -5.75 -5.33 5.75
C LEU A 98 -6.31 -4.45 6.87
N ALA A 99 -7.29 -4.97 7.62
CA ALA A 99 -7.89 -4.25 8.74
C ALA A 99 -6.85 -3.90 9.83
N ASP A 100 -5.96 -4.83 10.16
CA ASP A 100 -4.90 -4.60 11.15
C ASP A 100 -3.94 -3.51 10.69
N ILE A 101 -3.48 -3.60 9.43
CA ILE A 101 -2.60 -2.60 8.82
C ILE A 101 -3.25 -1.22 8.80
N ALA A 102 -4.49 -1.12 8.30
CA ALA A 102 -5.21 0.14 8.19
C ALA A 102 -5.50 0.76 9.57
N ASN A 103 -5.84 -0.06 10.57
CA ASN A 103 -6.10 0.45 11.92
C ASN A 103 -4.80 0.93 12.59
N ARG A 104 -3.68 0.24 12.39
CA ARG A 104 -2.37 0.69 12.87
C ARG A 104 -1.97 2.02 12.22
N ALA A 105 -2.11 2.14 10.90
CA ALA A 105 -1.84 3.38 10.18
C ALA A 105 -2.72 4.56 10.66
N LYS A 106 -3.99 4.31 11.01
CA LYS A 106 -4.90 5.35 11.53
C LYS A 106 -4.59 5.78 12.97
N HIS A 107 -4.13 4.87 13.82
CA HIS A 107 -4.08 5.07 15.27
C HIS A 107 -2.67 5.05 15.86
N GLY A 108 -1.64 4.81 15.04
CA GLY A 108 -0.25 4.63 15.45
C GLY A 108 0.02 3.26 16.08
N ASN A 109 -0.94 2.70 16.84
CA ASN A 109 -0.82 1.40 17.49
C ASN A 109 -2.10 0.55 17.33
N LEU A 110 -1.94 -0.76 17.22
CA LEU A 110 -3.05 -1.71 17.10
C LEU A 110 -3.42 -2.32 18.47
N ILE A 111 -4.53 -1.87 19.05
CA ILE A 111 -5.02 -2.39 20.35
C ILE A 111 -5.81 -3.69 20.16
N LYS A 112 -6.56 -3.81 19.06
CA LYS A 112 -7.41 -4.98 18.74
C LYS A 112 -7.13 -5.42 17.32
N SER A 113 -6.73 -6.68 17.16
CA SER A 113 -6.55 -7.31 15.86
C SER A 113 -7.82 -7.98 15.39
N ARG A 114 -8.15 -7.79 14.10
CA ARG A 114 -9.23 -8.49 13.43
C ARG A 114 -8.78 -9.81 12.84
N SER A 115 -7.52 -9.89 12.38
CA SER A 115 -6.94 -11.14 11.89
C SER A 115 -6.56 -12.12 13.01
N GLY A 116 -6.42 -11.62 14.24
CA GLY A 116 -5.83 -12.34 15.37
C GLY A 116 -4.29 -12.41 15.32
N LYS A 117 -3.67 -11.88 14.26
CA LYS A 117 -2.21 -11.95 14.01
C LYS A 117 -1.48 -10.66 14.39
N PHE A 118 -2.21 -9.57 14.62
CA PHE A 118 -1.66 -8.23 14.87
C PHE A 118 -0.66 -7.80 13.80
N ALA A 119 -1.07 -7.95 12.53
CA ALA A 119 -0.20 -7.73 11.39
C ALA A 119 0.47 -6.35 11.42
N GLU A 120 1.73 -6.32 10.97
CA GLU A 120 2.57 -5.13 10.95
C GLU A 120 3.40 -5.09 9.68
N ILE A 121 3.50 -3.92 9.06
CA ILE A 121 4.39 -3.66 7.93
C ILE A 121 5.79 -3.43 8.49
N GLU A 122 6.79 -4.11 7.94
CA GLU A 122 8.20 -3.85 8.20
C GLU A 122 8.78 -2.79 7.23
N GLU A 123 10.10 -2.59 7.30
CA GLU A 123 10.81 -1.69 6.40
C GLU A 123 10.59 -2.04 4.93
N CYS A 124 10.41 -1.02 4.10
CA CYS A 124 10.31 -1.17 2.66
C CYS A 124 11.70 -1.44 2.07
N ILE A 125 11.87 -2.60 1.46
CA ILE A 125 13.11 -3.04 0.84
C ILE A 125 13.08 -2.63 -0.63
N MET A 126 13.94 -1.68 -1.00
CA MET A 126 14.17 -1.32 -2.40
C MET A 126 15.36 -2.13 -2.93
N SER A 127 15.10 -2.97 -3.93
CA SER A 127 16.11 -3.76 -4.63
C SER A 127 16.29 -3.24 -6.06
N MET A 128 17.52 -3.22 -6.54
CA MET A 128 17.85 -2.79 -7.90
C MET A 128 18.51 -3.95 -8.65
N ASN A 129 17.78 -4.57 -9.58
CA ASN A 129 18.31 -5.68 -10.36
C ASN A 129 18.95 -5.14 -11.63
N SER A 130 20.24 -5.37 -11.89
CA SER A 130 20.90 -4.99 -13.15
C SER A 130 20.80 -3.50 -13.54
N CYS A 131 20.94 -2.58 -12.58
CA CYS A 131 21.01 -1.14 -12.90
C CYS A 131 22.45 -0.72 -13.20
N ILE A 132 22.64 0.14 -14.21
CA ILE A 132 23.91 0.83 -14.40
C ILE A 132 23.83 2.17 -13.65
N LEU A 133 24.54 2.25 -12.56
CA LEU A 133 24.73 3.49 -11.81
C LEU A 133 25.74 4.38 -12.54
N LYS A 134 25.27 5.46 -13.18
CA LYS A 134 26.15 6.49 -13.73
C LYS A 134 26.29 7.62 -12.71
N ALA A 135 27.51 7.81 -12.20
CA ALA A 135 27.88 9.02 -11.47
C ALA A 135 27.92 10.20 -12.46
N VAL A 136 27.06 11.20 -12.26
CA VAL A 136 26.96 12.36 -13.18
C VAL A 136 27.79 13.55 -12.74
N ASN A 137 28.11 13.65 -11.44
CA ASN A 137 29.06 14.60 -10.86
C ASN A 137 29.90 13.87 -9.82
N ASP A 138 31.23 13.93 -9.97
CA ASP A 138 32.22 13.41 -9.01
C ASP A 138 32.95 14.52 -8.25
N GLN A 139 32.54 15.77 -8.47
CA GLN A 139 33.02 16.95 -7.75
C GLN A 139 31.98 17.25 -6.65
N ASP A 140 32.40 17.13 -5.38
CA ASP A 140 31.64 17.31 -4.13
C ASP A 140 30.96 16.06 -3.52
N ALA A 141 30.45 16.25 -2.30
CA ALA A 141 29.69 15.33 -1.46
C ALA A 141 28.33 14.86 -2.04
N ASN A 142 28.04 15.12 -3.32
CA ASN A 142 26.77 14.80 -3.96
C ASN A 142 27.01 13.89 -5.16
N VAL A 143 26.59 12.64 -5.05
CA VAL A 143 26.68 11.66 -6.13
C VAL A 143 25.31 11.50 -6.77
N ASP A 144 25.17 12.02 -7.99
CA ASP A 144 23.99 11.79 -8.81
C ASP A 144 24.08 10.40 -9.45
N LEU A 145 23.14 9.52 -9.09
CA LEU A 145 22.96 8.18 -9.63
C LEU A 145 21.74 8.13 -10.55
N LEU A 146 21.99 8.03 -11.85
CA LEU A 146 20.93 7.78 -12.82
C LEU A 146 20.64 6.28 -12.91
N ILE A 147 19.38 5.90 -12.69
CA ILE A 147 18.90 4.55 -12.98
C ILE A 147 18.48 4.52 -14.45
N ASP A 148 19.23 3.76 -15.24
CA ASP A 148 19.01 3.62 -16.69
C ASP A 148 17.73 2.87 -17.04
N ASN A 149 17.33 1.93 -16.18
CA ASN A 149 16.08 1.18 -16.28
C ASN A 149 15.29 1.22 -14.96
N PRO A 150 14.38 2.18 -14.76
CA PRO A 150 13.55 2.27 -13.54
C PRO A 150 12.67 1.03 -13.29
N GLU A 151 12.30 0.29 -14.33
CA GLU A 151 11.51 -0.95 -14.19
C GLU A 151 12.30 -2.05 -13.47
N SER A 152 13.62 -1.92 -13.40
CA SER A 152 14.52 -2.86 -12.73
C SER A 152 14.54 -2.73 -11.21
N ILE A 153 13.92 -1.68 -10.66
CA ILE A 153 13.81 -1.42 -9.23
C ILE A 153 12.57 -2.12 -8.69
N SER A 154 12.71 -3.10 -7.80
CA SER A 154 11.58 -3.71 -7.09
C SER A 154 11.49 -3.19 -5.66
N TYR A 155 10.26 -3.11 -5.15
CA TYR A 155 9.98 -2.84 -3.75
C TYR A 155 9.32 -4.07 -3.15
N GLU A 156 9.79 -4.48 -1.98
CA GLU A 156 9.18 -5.50 -1.15
C GLU A 156 8.86 -4.87 0.20
N ILE A 157 7.64 -5.10 0.69
CA ILE A 157 7.14 -4.52 1.93
C ILE A 157 6.59 -5.69 2.75
N PRO A 158 7.46 -6.41 3.47
CA PRO A 158 7.04 -7.62 4.16
C PRO A 158 6.09 -7.27 5.32
N ILE A 159 5.06 -8.10 5.46
CA ILE A 159 4.11 -8.04 6.57
C ILE A 159 4.33 -9.26 7.44
N HIS A 160 4.54 -9.02 8.73
CA HIS A 160 4.72 -10.07 9.73
C HIS A 160 3.60 -10.06 10.78
N ASP A 161 3.40 -11.19 11.45
CA ASP A 161 2.59 -11.25 12.66
C ASP A 161 3.37 -10.79 13.91
N GLN A 162 2.68 -10.67 15.05
CA GLN A 162 3.31 -10.32 16.33
C GLN A 162 4.43 -11.26 16.81
N ASN A 163 4.57 -12.45 16.22
CA ASN A 163 5.63 -13.40 16.55
C ASN A 163 6.80 -13.34 15.55
N GLY A 164 6.75 -12.42 14.57
CA GLY A 164 7.75 -12.31 13.51
C GLY A 164 7.59 -13.34 12.40
N ASN A 165 6.43 -13.99 12.24
CA ASN A 165 6.19 -14.88 11.11
C ASN A 165 5.73 -14.09 9.89
N TYR A 166 6.34 -14.35 8.73
CA TYR A 166 5.95 -13.72 7.47
C TYR A 166 4.52 -14.12 7.09
N LEU A 167 3.71 -13.11 6.75
CA LEU A 167 2.33 -13.29 6.31
C LEU A 167 2.20 -13.13 4.80
N CYS A 168 2.68 -12.01 4.25
CA CYS A 168 2.62 -11.67 2.83
C CYS A 168 3.39 -10.37 2.55
N ASP A 169 3.55 -10.03 1.28
CA ASP A 169 3.99 -8.70 0.84
C ASP A 169 2.80 -7.72 0.82
N ALA A 170 3.02 -6.47 1.21
CA ALA A 170 1.96 -5.47 1.33
C ALA A 170 1.32 -5.12 -0.01
N LEU A 171 2.08 -5.08 -1.12
CA LEU A 171 1.50 -4.80 -2.44
C LEU A 171 0.57 -5.94 -2.87
N ILE A 172 0.97 -7.19 -2.61
CA ILE A 172 0.11 -8.36 -2.81
C ILE A 172 -1.14 -8.28 -1.94
N LEU A 173 -1.00 -7.90 -0.66
CA LEU A 173 -2.13 -7.75 0.26
C LEU A 173 -3.16 -6.73 -0.28
N LEU A 174 -2.69 -5.57 -0.77
CA LEU A 174 -3.57 -4.52 -1.29
C LEU A 174 -4.33 -4.99 -2.52
N GLU A 175 -3.65 -5.63 -3.48
CA GLU A 175 -4.25 -6.17 -4.69
C GLU A 175 -5.32 -7.23 -4.36
N LYS A 176 -4.97 -8.22 -3.53
CA LYS A 176 -5.90 -9.30 -3.15
C LYS A 176 -7.07 -8.80 -2.33
N SER A 177 -6.86 -7.82 -1.45
CA SER A 177 -7.95 -7.19 -0.70
C SER A 177 -8.88 -6.40 -1.61
N PHE A 178 -8.35 -5.74 -2.63
CA PHE A 178 -9.16 -5.03 -3.61
C PHE A 178 -9.99 -5.99 -4.48
N ASP A 179 -9.40 -7.11 -4.90
CA ASP A 179 -10.13 -8.20 -5.58
C ASP A 179 -11.25 -8.76 -4.70
N GLU A 180 -10.98 -9.03 -3.42
CA GLU A 180 -12.00 -9.48 -2.46
C GLU A 180 -13.14 -8.45 -2.36
N TRP A 181 -12.87 -7.15 -2.36
CA TRP A 181 -13.93 -6.13 -2.39
C TRP A 181 -14.73 -6.11 -3.70
N LYS A 182 -14.05 -6.21 -4.85
CA LYS A 182 -14.73 -6.28 -6.15
C LYS A 182 -15.66 -7.49 -6.21
N ASP A 183 -15.23 -8.63 -5.68
CA ASP A 183 -16.04 -9.84 -5.66
C ASP A 183 -17.27 -9.71 -4.75
N PHE A 184 -17.14 -9.07 -3.58
CA PHE A 184 -18.30 -8.70 -2.77
C PHE A 184 -19.27 -7.82 -3.55
N ILE A 185 -18.77 -6.77 -4.22
CA ILE A 185 -19.62 -5.84 -4.97
C ILE A 185 -20.35 -6.53 -6.13
N LYS A 186 -19.68 -7.47 -6.84
CA LYS A 186 -20.31 -8.26 -7.92
C LYS A 186 -21.46 -9.13 -7.41
N GLN A 187 -21.36 -9.66 -6.19
CA GLN A 187 -22.39 -10.48 -5.55
C GLN A 187 -23.61 -9.67 -5.11
N GLN A 188 -23.54 -8.34 -5.14
CA GLN A 188 -24.56 -7.44 -4.64
C GLN A 188 -25.23 -6.67 -5.80
N PRO A 189 -26.36 -7.15 -6.37
CA PRO A 189 -26.92 -6.64 -7.62
C PRO A 189 -27.26 -5.14 -7.61
N HIS A 190 -27.54 -4.61 -6.43
CA HIS A 190 -27.98 -3.23 -6.20
C HIS A 190 -26.83 -2.21 -6.04
N ILE A 191 -25.58 -2.70 -5.93
CA ILE A 191 -24.37 -1.87 -5.95
C ILE A 191 -23.41 -2.24 -7.08
N ARG A 192 -23.64 -3.33 -7.82
CA ARG A 192 -22.77 -3.78 -8.91
C ARG A 192 -22.40 -2.71 -9.94
N ALA A 193 -23.26 -1.70 -10.14
CA ALA A 193 -23.03 -0.59 -11.08
C ALA A 193 -21.89 0.38 -10.67
N VAL A 194 -21.26 0.20 -9.51
CA VAL A 194 -20.09 1.00 -9.09
C VAL A 194 -18.76 0.51 -9.63
N LEU A 195 -18.71 -0.74 -10.11
CA LEU A 195 -17.60 -1.30 -10.90
C LEU A 195 -17.76 -0.84 -12.35
#